data_AF-A0AAW7DTJ4-F1
#
_entry.id   AF-A0AAW7DTJ4-F1
#
_cell.length_a   1.000
_cell.length_b   1.000
_cell.length_c   1.000
_cell.angle_alpha   90.00
_cell.angle_beta   90.00
_cell.angle_gamma   90.00
#
_symmetry.space_group_name_H-M   'P 1'
#
loop_
_entity.id
_entity.type
_entity.pdbx_description
1 polymer ?
#
loop_
_entity_poly.entity_id
_entity_poly.type
_entity_poly.pdbx_seq_one_letter_code
_entity_poly.pdbx_strand_id
1 'polypeptide(L)'
;MLRILLFITCFVVVCYGLFRPEVPPAIFRGADRVMHFSAFLGVSFSARLAFPKLPAWLVWGLLLAFAPISEWLQSVIQPVNRSFNWLDIVANTMGVLTALLCYVIYVKWLHPRLFNQDHGH
;
A
#
# COMPACT_ATOMS: atom_id res chain seq x y z
N MET A 1 -7.85 15.01 -10.91
CA MET A 1 -8.73 13.86 -11.15
C MET A 1 -7.95 12.57 -11.44
N LEU A 2 -7.02 12.56 -12.41
CA LEU A 2 -6.22 11.36 -12.74
C LEU A 2 -5.55 10.67 -11.53
N ARG A 3 -4.93 11.42 -10.61
CA ARG A 3 -4.26 10.84 -9.42
C ARG A 3 -5.22 10.12 -8.47
N ILE A 4 -6.44 10.65 -8.32
CA ILE A 4 -7.48 10.05 -7.50
C ILE A 4 -7.99 8.77 -8.16
N LEU A 5 -8.21 8.81 -9.49
CA LEU A 5 -8.61 7.60 -10.24
C LEU A 5 -7.57 6.49 -10.11
N LEU A 6 -6.28 6.83 -10.27
CA LEU A 6 -5.18 5.89 -10.06
C LEU A 6 -5.22 5.25 -8.67
N PHE A 7 -5.36 6.07 -7.62
CA PHE A 7 -5.47 5.57 -6.25
C PHE A 7 -6.69 4.65 -6.07
N ILE A 8 -7.87 5.05 -6.56
CA ILE A 8 -9.09 4.23 -6.47
C ILE A 8 -8.87 2.89 -7.17
N THR A 9 -8.30 2.90 -8.38
CA THR A 9 -8.00 1.67 -9.12
C THR A 9 -7.03 0.77 -8.35
N CYS A 10 -5.92 1.31 -7.85
CA CYS A 10 -4.97 0.56 -7.04
C CYS A 10 -5.65 -0.01 -5.78
N PHE A 11 -6.41 0.81 -5.05
CA PHE A 11 -7.09 0.40 -3.83
C PHE A 11 -8.11 -0.72 -4.08
N VAL A 12 -8.93 -0.60 -5.11
CA VAL A 12 -9.90 -1.64 -5.50
C VAL A 12 -9.19 -2.95 -5.88
N VAL A 13 -8.12 -2.88 -6.67
CA VAL A 13 -7.35 -4.07 -7.06
C VAL A 13 -6.72 -4.74 -5.83
N VAL A 14 -6.17 -3.97 -4.90
CA VAL A 14 -5.59 -4.51 -3.66
C VAL A 14 -6.66 -5.14 -2.78
N CYS A 15 -7.79 -4.46 -2.55
CA CYS A 15 -8.91 -5.01 -1.77
C CYS A 15 -9.45 -6.30 -2.41
N TYR A 16 -9.62 -6.33 -3.73
CA TYR A 16 -10.03 -7.55 -4.42
C TYR A 16 -9.00 -8.68 -4.27
N GLY A 17 -7.71 -8.39 -4.42
CA GLY A 17 -6.64 -9.37 -4.27
C GLY A 17 -6.54 -9.93 -2.85
N LEU A 18 -6.72 -9.08 -1.83
CA LEU A 18 -6.70 -9.47 -0.42
C LEU A 18 -7.94 -10.28 -0.06
N PHE A 19 -9.12 -9.87 -0.51
CA PHE A 19 -10.38 -10.41 -0.01
C PHE A 19 -11.08 -11.40 -0.96
N ARG A 20 -10.44 -11.80 -2.06
CA ARG A 20 -10.93 -12.94 -2.85
C ARG A 20 -10.69 -14.28 -2.13
N PRO A 21 -11.63 -15.24 -2.18
CA PRO A 21 -11.51 -16.53 -1.48
C PRO A 21 -10.38 -17.42 -2.02
N GLU A 22 -10.02 -17.26 -3.29
CA GLU A 22 -9.02 -18.10 -3.95
C GLU A 22 -7.60 -17.64 -3.63
N VAL A 23 -6.82 -18.58 -3.10
CA VAL A 23 -5.37 -18.39 -2.95
C VAL A 23 -4.75 -18.36 -4.36
N PRO A 24 -4.02 -17.28 -4.72
CA PRO A 24 -3.31 -17.23 -5.99
C PRO A 24 -2.40 -18.45 -6.17
N PRO A 25 -2.33 -19.03 -7.37
CA PRO A 25 -1.36 -20.07 -7.65
C PRO A 25 0.06 -19.53 -7.41
N ALA A 26 0.86 -20.26 -6.64
CA ALA A 26 2.24 -19.90 -6.36
C ALA A 26 3.08 -20.10 -7.63
N ILE A 27 3.30 -19.02 -8.38
CA ILE A 27 4.16 -19.03 -9.57
C ILE A 27 5.63 -19.31 -9.24
N PHE A 28 6.07 -18.97 -8.03
CA PHE A 28 7.38 -19.31 -7.46
C PHE A 28 7.33 -19.24 -5.92
N ARG A 29 8.38 -19.74 -5.25
CA ARG A 29 8.49 -19.70 -3.79
C ARG A 29 8.56 -18.26 -3.29
N GLY A 30 7.54 -17.82 -2.53
CA GLY A 30 7.46 -16.46 -2.01
C GLY A 30 6.74 -15.46 -2.91
N ALA A 31 6.10 -15.92 -4.00
CA ALA A 31 5.34 -15.06 -4.90
C ALA A 31 4.26 -14.24 -4.17
N ASP A 32 3.60 -14.82 -3.18
CA ASP A 32 2.57 -14.16 -2.38
C ASP A 32 3.13 -12.90 -1.69
N ARG A 33 4.28 -13.01 -1.02
CA ARG A 33 4.96 -11.87 -0.37
C ARG A 33 5.37 -10.78 -1.37
N VAL A 34 5.79 -11.16 -2.57
CA VAL A 34 6.11 -10.20 -3.63
C VAL A 34 4.85 -9.46 -4.09
N MET A 35 3.71 -10.16 -4.20
CA MET A 35 2.43 -9.55 -4.52
C MET A 35 1.96 -8.59 -3.41
N HIS A 36 2.07 -9.00 -2.15
CA HIS A 36 1.78 -8.17 -0.98
C HIS A 36 2.64 -6.90 -0.96
N PHE A 37 3.96 -7.04 -1.12
CA PHE A 37 4.87 -5.91 -1.24
C PHE A 37 4.49 -4.96 -2.38
N SER A 38 4.25 -5.49 -3.58
CA SER A 38 3.94 -4.70 -4.77
C SER A 38 2.60 -3.98 -4.65
N ALA A 39 1.60 -4.66 -4.08
CA ALA A 39 0.27 -4.11 -3.78
C ALA A 39 0.38 -2.91 -2.82
N PHE A 40 1.06 -3.10 -1.69
CA PHE A 40 1.21 -2.05 -0.68
C PHE A 40 2.10 -0.89 -1.15
N LEU A 41 3.12 -1.16 -1.96
CA LEU A 41 3.90 -0.12 -2.62
C LEU A 41 3.02 0.74 -3.54
N GLY A 42 2.27 0.11 -4.45
CA GLY A 42 1.43 0.79 -5.42
C GLY A 42 0.30 1.62 -4.79
N VAL A 43 -0.44 1.04 -3.85
CA VAL A 43 -1.54 1.74 -3.18
C VAL A 43 -1.03 2.89 -2.30
N SER A 44 0.09 2.71 -1.60
CA SER A 44 0.65 3.75 -0.74
C SER A 44 1.20 4.93 -1.54
N PHE A 45 1.93 4.65 -2.61
CA PHE A 45 2.49 5.70 -3.47
C PHE A 45 1.37 6.48 -4.17
N SER A 46 0.37 5.79 -4.74
CA SER A 46 -0.78 6.43 -5.38
C SER A 46 -1.64 7.22 -4.39
N ALA A 47 -1.84 6.72 -3.16
CA ALA A 47 -2.56 7.44 -2.10
C ALA A 47 -1.87 8.78 -1.80
N ARG A 48 -0.55 8.77 -1.61
CA ARG A 48 0.19 9.99 -1.34
C ARG A 48 0.10 11.00 -2.49
N LEU A 49 0.14 10.54 -3.74
CA LEU A 49 -0.05 11.40 -4.93
C LEU A 49 -1.48 11.95 -5.04
N ALA A 50 -2.49 11.18 -4.65
CA ALA A 50 -3.90 11.54 -4.71
C ALA A 50 -4.28 12.62 -3.69
N PHE A 51 -3.65 12.59 -2.51
CA PHE A 51 -3.98 13.48 -1.40
C PHE A 51 -2.81 14.37 -0.96
N PRO A 52 -2.25 15.23 -1.85
CA PRO A 52 -1.09 16.05 -1.54
C PRO A 52 -1.35 17.02 -0.37
N LYS A 53 -2.59 17.46 -0.19
CA LYS A 53 -3.00 18.43 0.84
C LYS A 53 -3.25 17.82 2.23
N LEU A 54 -3.33 16.49 2.34
CA LEU A 54 -3.48 15.85 3.65
C LEU A 54 -2.12 15.82 4.36
N PRO A 55 -2.09 15.97 5.70
CA PRO A 55 -0.85 15.85 6.46
C PRO A 55 -0.16 14.52 6.16
N ALA A 56 1.14 14.56 5.85
CA ALA A 56 1.88 13.36 5.46
C ALA A 56 1.83 12.27 6.55
N TRP A 57 1.95 12.67 7.82
CA TRP A 57 1.87 11.75 8.96
C TRP A 57 0.54 10.98 9.00
N LEU A 58 -0.57 11.62 8.61
CA LEU A 58 -1.89 10.98 8.61
C LEU A 58 -1.98 9.94 7.50
N VAL A 59 -1.56 10.29 6.28
CA VAL A 59 -1.60 9.38 5.14
C VAL A 59 -0.70 8.16 5.39
N TRP A 60 0.56 8.38 5.79
CA TRP A 60 1.50 7.30 6.06
C TRP A 60 1.12 6.48 7.29
N GLY A 61 0.62 7.12 8.35
CA GLY A 61 0.12 6.44 9.55
C GLY A 61 -1.05 5.51 9.24
N LEU A 62 -2.02 5.95 8.44
CA LEU A 62 -3.13 5.11 8.01
C LEU A 62 -2.66 3.92 7.14
N LEU A 63 -1.72 4.13 6.24
CA LEU A 63 -1.17 3.05 5.39
C LEU A 63 -0.36 2.03 6.20
N LEU A 64 0.43 2.50 7.19
CA LEU A 64 1.17 1.63 8.10
C LEU A 64 0.23 0.85 9.03
N ALA A 65 -0.87 1.44 9.48
CA ALA A 65 -1.90 0.72 10.23
C ALA A 65 -2.66 -0.29 9.35
N PHE A 66 -2.91 0.05 8.08
CA PHE A 66 -3.60 -0.83 7.14
C PHE A 66 -2.82 -2.11 6.84
N ALA A 67 -1.48 -2.07 6.84
CA ALA A 67 -0.61 -3.23 6.58
C ALA A 67 -0.89 -4.45 7.50
N PRO A 68 -0.89 -4.34 8.84
CA PRO A 68 -1.28 -5.45 9.72
C PRO A 68 -2.79 -5.66 9.81
N ILE A 69 -3.60 -4.59 9.75
CA ILE A 69 -5.07 -4.72 9.88
C ILE A 69 -5.65 -5.52 8.71
N SER A 70 -5.15 -5.31 7.49
CA SER A 70 -5.61 -6.03 6.30
C SER A 70 -5.33 -7.53 6.37
N GLU A 71 -4.17 -7.93 6.90
CA GLU A 71 -3.81 -9.34 7.12
C GLU A 71 -4.72 -9.98 8.17
N TRP A 72 -4.90 -9.29 9.30
CA TRP A 72 -5.85 -9.73 10.33
C TRP A 72 -7.26 -9.86 9.76
N LEU A 73 -7.73 -8.86 9.03
CA LEU A 73 -9.05 -8.84 8.44
C LEU A 73 -9.23 -9.94 7.40
N GLN A 74 -8.20 -10.24 6.58
CA GLN A 74 -8.22 -11.36 5.65
C GLN A 74 -8.41 -12.69 6.38
N SER A 75 -7.69 -12.91 7.49
CA SER A 75 -7.83 -14.12 8.30
C SER A 75 -9.22 -14.26 8.95
N VAL A 76 -9.86 -13.14 9.30
CA VAL A 76 -11.22 -13.13 9.88
C VAL A 76 -12.29 -13.35 8.81
N ILE A 77 -12.14 -12.75 7.62
CA ILE A 77 -13.11 -12.87 6.52
C ILE A 77 -12.99 -14.23 5.83
N GLN A 78 -11.80 -14.83 5.78
CA GLN A 78 -11.54 -16.09 5.05
C GLN A 78 -10.85 -17.15 5.92
N PRO A 79 -11.44 -17.54 7.06
CA PRO A 79 -10.78 -18.40 8.05
C PRO A 79 -10.45 -19.82 7.54
N VAL A 80 -11.10 -20.27 6.47
CA VAL A 80 -10.91 -21.63 5.91
C VAL A 80 -9.68 -21.71 5.00
N ASN A 81 -9.42 -20.66 4.21
CA ASN A 81 -8.40 -20.67 3.15
C ASN A 81 -7.24 -19.71 3.43
N ARG A 82 -7.38 -18.79 4.38
CA ARG A 82 -6.37 -17.80 4.74
C ARG A 82 -6.05 -17.88 6.22
N SER A 83 -4.77 -18.04 6.52
CA SER A 83 -4.24 -17.98 7.88
C SER A 83 -3.43 -16.71 8.04
N PHE A 84 -3.53 -16.10 9.22
CA PHE A 84 -2.70 -14.95 9.58
C PHE A 84 -1.20 -15.26 9.44
N ASN A 85 -0.47 -14.42 8.69
CA ASN A 85 0.97 -14.61 8.45
C ASN A 85 1.79 -13.34 8.72
N TRP A 86 2.69 -13.44 9.70
CA TRP A 86 3.62 -12.35 10.05
C TRP A 86 4.50 -11.89 8.89
N LEU A 87 4.89 -12.79 7.99
CA LEU A 87 5.74 -12.43 6.84
C LEU A 87 4.99 -11.59 5.81
N ASP A 88 3.67 -11.72 5.72
CA ASP A 88 2.86 -10.92 4.81
C ASP A 88 2.63 -9.51 5.38
N ILE A 89 2.54 -9.38 6.71
CA ILE A 89 2.61 -8.08 7.40
C ILE A 89 3.94 -7.38 7.14
N VAL A 90 5.06 -8.12 7.22
CA VAL A 90 6.38 -7.56 6.91
C VAL A 90 6.43 -7.12 5.45
N ALA A 91 5.94 -7.94 4.51
CA ALA A 91 5.89 -7.57 3.10
C ALA A 91 5.04 -6.33 2.83
N ASN A 92 3.84 -6.25 3.42
CA ASN A 92 2.94 -5.09 3.33
C ASN A 92 3.65 -3.83 3.86
N THR A 93 4.22 -3.91 5.07
CA THR A 93 4.90 -2.79 5.73
C THR A 93 6.11 -2.31 4.91
N MET A 94 6.93 -3.23 4.40
CA MET A 94 8.05 -2.90 3.52
C MET A 94 7.58 -2.24 2.22
N GLY A 95 6.43 -2.63 1.68
CA GLY A 95 5.80 -1.95 0.54
C GLY A 95 5.48 -0.49 0.87
N VAL A 96 4.86 -0.21 2.02
CA VAL A 96 4.54 1.15 2.47
C VAL A 96 5.81 2.00 2.66
N LEU A 97 6.83 1.46 3.33
CA LEU A 97 8.09 2.17 3.58
C LEU A 97 8.86 2.43 2.27
N THR A 98 8.83 1.49 1.33
CA THR A 98 9.44 1.68 0.01
C THR A 98 8.69 2.77 -0.77
N ALA A 99 7.36 2.79 -0.72
CA ALA A 99 6.57 3.84 -1.33
C ALA A 99 6.88 5.22 -0.74
N LEU A 100 7.09 5.32 0.58
CA LEU A 100 7.54 6.56 1.23
C LEU A 100 8.89 7.02 0.68
N LEU A 101 9.87 6.12 0.62
CA LEU A 101 11.19 6.42 0.06
C LEU A 101 11.08 6.89 -1.40
N CYS A 102 10.36 6.16 -2.24
CA CYS A 102 10.12 6.53 -3.63
C CYS A 102 9.42 7.88 -3.75
N TYR A 103 8.46 8.18 -2.87
CA TYR A 103 7.75 9.46 -2.86
C TYR A 103 8.68 10.61 -2.51
N VAL A 104 9.50 10.47 -1.46
CA VAL A 104 10.49 11.48 -1.06
C VAL A 104 11.46 11.77 -2.20
N ILE A 105 11.97 10.74 -2.87
CA ILE A 105 12.84 10.88 -4.04
C ILE A 105 12.09 11.62 -5.16
N TYR A 106 10.86 11.19 -5.47
CA TYR A 106 10.04 11.77 -6.53
C TYR A 106 9.77 13.27 -6.31
N VAL A 107 9.35 13.68 -5.10
CA VAL A 107 9.05 15.09 -4.85
C VAL A 107 10.32 15.95 -4.76
N LYS A 108 11.41 15.41 -4.20
CA LYS A 108 12.66 16.15 -4.05
C LYS A 108 13.33 16.44 -5.40
N TRP A 109 13.33 15.46 -6.31
CA TRP A 109 14.12 15.54 -7.54
C TRP A 109 13.29 15.82 -8.80
N LEU A 110 12.04 15.33 -8.87
CA LEU A 110 11.23 15.39 -10.09
C LEU A 110 10.09 16.42 -9.99
N HIS A 111 9.56 16.67 -8.80
CA HIS A 111 8.42 17.57 -8.60
C HIS A 111 8.54 18.46 -7.34
N PRO A 112 9.48 19.43 -7.32
CA PRO A 112 9.75 20.27 -6.15
C PRO A 112 8.56 21.13 -5.69
N ARG A 113 7.58 21.39 -6.58
CA ARG A 113 6.32 22.08 -6.19
C ARG A 113 5.50 21.31 -5.16
N LEU A 114 5.56 19.97 -5.15
CA LEU A 114 4.87 19.14 -4.15
C LEU A 114 5.64 19.15 -2.82
N PHE A 115 6.98 19.15 -2.88
CA PHE A 115 7.83 19.24 -1.69
C PHE A 115 7.56 20.50 -0.87
N ASN A 116 7.41 21.66 -1.53
CA ASN A 116 7.09 22.91 -0.84
C ASN A 116 5.68 22.94 -0.20
N GLN A 117 4.75 22.09 -0.65
CA GLN A 117 3.42 21.99 -0.02
C GLN A 117 3.45 21.17 1.27
N ASP A 118 4.36 20.21 1.37
CA ASP A 118 4.49 19.29 2.51
C ASP A 118 5.28 19.89 3.68
N HIS A 119 6.12 20.88 3.38
CA HIS A 119 7.07 21.47 4.31
C HIS A 119 6.93 22.99 4.44
N GLY A 120 6.01 23.61 3.70
CA GLY A 120 5.68 25.03 3.82
C GLY A 120 4.67 25.27 4.94
N HIS A 121 5.14 25.21 6.18
CA HIS A 121 4.45 25.73 7.36
C HIS A 121 5.31 26.82 8.00
#